data_AF-A0A2G6JH82-F1
#
_entry.id   AF-A0A2G6JH82-F1
#
_cell.length_a   1.000
_cell.length_b   1.000
_cell.length_c   1.000
_cell.angle_alpha   90.00
_cell.angle_beta   90.00
_cell.angle_gamma   90.00
#
_symmetry.space_group_name_H-M   'P 1'
#
loop_
_entity.id
_entity.type
_entity.pdbx_description
1 polymer ?
#
loop_
_entity_poly.entity_id
_entity_poly.type
_entity_poly.pdbx_seq_one_letter_code
_entity_poly.pdbx_strand_id
1 'polypeptide(L)'
;MSDPIEADVVSHAGAGAGAGAGAGKAAELGKLRYGWFDGLLQGHVGEHAREIQDSVQRLAALGFAEPDLRIEGGRFSVLLSEATLGGERFAGGKPEAFVAELETLLDFLPPGQSVESTLRCTTVYETAATETLFGIAGGRLRPVSRTRPLREADHLRAPSRGQIPLLEGMGRGPMLGVLFLLLLAFGLGAWQSGYVDQLLAPGIERLSTELDDFEGLLRLDVEKSWGIYKIQLRRGARYPAKSSEVEALLAKRESTKAQAAVRLVADGARVWVQLRGSDGKVLSARSAELRPLLEDPAAVVKLSLRGRIGVREIRLALSSGTGAAKGKGEAKTPTKGDK
;
A
#
# COMPACT_ATOMS: atom_id res chain seq x y z
N MET A 1 -24.28 -16.10 37.16
CA MET A 1 -24.40 -15.35 38.42
C MET A 1 -23.57 -14.10 38.23
N SER A 2 -24.23 -12.99 37.96
CA SER A 2 -23.59 -11.70 37.74
C SER A 2 -23.72 -10.92 39.03
N ASP A 3 -22.60 -10.61 39.68
CA ASP A 3 -22.60 -9.77 40.87
C ASP A 3 -23.20 -8.40 40.55
N PRO A 4 -23.98 -7.80 41.47
CA PRO A 4 -24.52 -6.47 41.28
C PRO A 4 -23.38 -5.45 41.20
N ILE A 5 -23.35 -4.68 40.11
CA ILE A 5 -22.43 -3.55 39.94
C ILE A 5 -22.95 -2.44 40.88
N GLU A 6 -22.27 -2.21 42.00
CA GLU A 6 -22.43 -0.99 42.79
C GLU A 6 -21.98 0.21 41.94
N ALA A 7 -22.96 0.91 41.37
CA ALA A 7 -22.76 2.24 40.84
C ALA A 7 -22.86 3.23 42.00
N ASP A 8 -21.72 3.61 42.58
CA ASP A 8 -21.63 4.76 43.46
C ASP A 8 -21.89 6.03 42.64
N VAL A 9 -23.17 6.41 42.50
CA VAL A 9 -23.57 7.69 41.94
C VAL A 9 -23.41 8.74 43.05
N VAL A 10 -22.18 9.20 43.24
CA VAL A 10 -21.92 10.34 44.13
C VAL A 10 -22.35 11.62 43.40
N SER A 11 -23.59 12.02 43.64
CA SER A 11 -24.16 13.29 43.21
C SER A 11 -23.52 14.43 44.04
N HIS A 12 -22.48 15.07 43.51
CA HIS A 12 -21.95 16.30 44.09
C HIS A 12 -22.61 17.53 43.46
N ALA A 13 -23.72 17.98 44.06
CA ALA A 13 -24.24 19.33 43.87
C ALA A 13 -23.40 20.31 44.71
N GLY A 14 -22.35 20.88 44.12
CA GLY A 14 -21.53 21.91 44.74
C GLY A 14 -20.43 22.39 43.81
N ALA A 15 -20.54 23.63 43.32
CA ALA A 15 -19.47 24.29 42.59
C ALA A 15 -18.39 24.73 43.58
N GLY A 16 -17.17 24.20 43.43
CA GLY A 16 -15.98 24.59 44.18
C GLY A 16 -15.36 23.46 44.99
N ALA A 17 -14.09 23.15 44.71
CA ALA A 17 -13.20 22.27 45.47
C ALA A 17 -13.46 20.73 45.39
N GLY A 18 -13.27 20.14 44.21
CA GLY A 18 -13.26 18.69 44.00
C GLY A 18 -11.87 18.02 43.96
N ALA A 19 -10.78 18.73 44.26
CA ALA A 19 -9.41 18.17 44.16
C ALA A 19 -8.98 17.32 45.38
N GLY A 20 -9.73 17.37 46.50
CA GLY A 20 -9.32 16.73 47.77
C GLY A 20 -9.78 15.28 47.96
N ALA A 21 -10.96 14.90 47.45
CA ALA A 21 -11.54 13.58 47.71
C ALA A 21 -11.00 12.46 46.78
N GLY A 22 -10.44 12.82 45.61
CA GLY A 22 -9.89 11.85 44.66
C GLY A 22 -8.49 11.33 45.00
N ALA A 23 -7.71 12.10 45.78
CA ALA A 23 -6.31 11.77 46.08
C ALA A 23 -6.17 10.52 46.96
N GLY A 24 -7.08 10.32 47.92
CA GLY A 24 -7.08 9.13 48.78
C GLY A 24 -7.37 7.83 48.02
N LYS A 25 -8.35 7.87 47.11
CA LYS A 25 -8.71 6.72 46.28
C LYS A 25 -7.63 6.38 45.25
N ALA A 26 -6.92 7.38 44.72
CA ALA A 26 -5.83 7.15 43.77
C ALA A 26 -4.63 6.41 44.40
N ALA A 27 -4.35 6.62 45.69
CA ALA A 27 -3.26 5.93 46.39
C ALA A 27 -3.48 4.40 46.50
N GLU A 28 -4.75 3.96 46.60
CA GLU A 28 -5.12 2.55 46.67
C GLU A 28 -5.01 1.82 45.31
N LEU A 29 -5.00 2.58 44.20
CA LEU A 29 -4.95 2.02 42.84
C LEU A 29 -3.52 1.73 42.34
N GLY A 30 -2.50 2.19 43.06
CA GLY A 30 -1.08 2.04 42.70
C GLY A 30 -0.58 3.12 41.73
N LYS A 31 0.59 2.87 41.10
CA LYS A 31 1.21 3.85 40.18
C LYS A 31 0.37 4.04 38.91
N LEU A 32 0.17 5.28 38.47
CA LEU A 32 -0.41 5.58 37.15
C LEU A 32 0.52 5.04 36.05
N ARG A 33 0.01 4.14 35.21
CA ARG A 33 0.78 3.51 34.12
C ARG A 33 0.68 4.30 32.82
N TYR A 34 -0.53 4.72 32.45
CA TYR A 34 -0.82 5.53 31.26
C TYR A 34 -2.24 6.08 31.32
N GLY A 35 -2.54 7.04 30.45
CA GLY A 35 -3.89 7.56 30.25
C GLY A 35 -4.08 8.17 28.87
N TRP A 36 -5.33 8.38 28.49
CA TRP A 36 -5.69 9.02 27.23
C TRP A 36 -7.03 9.74 27.35
N PHE A 37 -7.25 10.69 26.45
CA PHE A 37 -8.54 11.31 26.19
C PHE A 37 -9.08 10.82 24.83
N ASP A 38 -10.38 10.57 24.75
CA ASP A 38 -11.08 10.23 23.52
C ASP A 38 -12.51 10.78 23.51
N GLY A 39 -13.13 10.80 22.32
CA GLY A 39 -14.53 11.18 22.15
C GLY A 39 -14.72 12.49 21.39
N LEU A 40 -15.98 12.95 21.39
CA LEU A 40 -16.47 14.06 20.59
C LEU A 40 -17.06 15.15 21.49
N LEU A 41 -16.86 16.41 21.12
CA LEU A 41 -17.59 17.56 21.65
C LEU A 41 -18.22 18.33 20.50
N GLN A 42 -19.53 18.55 20.54
CA GLN A 42 -20.27 19.21 19.46
C GLN A 42 -21.21 20.28 20.00
N GLY A 43 -21.27 21.43 19.32
CA GLY A 43 -22.17 22.53 19.68
C GLY A 43 -22.34 23.54 18.56
N HIS A 44 -23.03 24.65 18.85
CA HIS A 44 -23.20 25.77 17.93
C HIS A 44 -22.06 26.78 18.07
N VAL A 45 -21.58 27.31 16.94
CA VAL A 45 -20.43 28.22 16.89
C VAL A 45 -20.81 29.68 17.20
N GLY A 46 -22.00 30.11 16.78
CA GLY A 46 -22.37 31.52 16.87
C GLY A 46 -21.41 32.42 16.09
N GLU A 47 -21.00 33.53 16.71
CA GLU A 47 -20.01 34.47 16.14
C GLU A 47 -18.56 34.15 16.55
N HIS A 48 -18.36 33.12 17.38
CA HIS A 48 -17.09 32.84 18.05
C HIS A 48 -16.23 31.77 17.37
N ALA A 49 -16.31 31.67 16.03
CA ALA A 49 -15.60 30.64 15.27
C ALA A 49 -14.08 30.69 15.46
N ARG A 50 -13.52 31.91 15.54
CA ARG A 50 -12.09 32.13 15.70
C ARG A 50 -11.61 31.74 17.09
N GLU A 51 -12.35 32.11 18.12
CA GLU A 51 -12.06 31.82 19.52
C GLU A 51 -12.10 30.31 19.79
N ILE A 52 -13.06 29.60 19.17
CA ILE A 52 -13.12 28.13 19.21
C ILE A 52 -11.87 27.52 18.55
N GLN A 53 -11.46 28.03 17.38
CA GLN A 53 -10.25 27.56 16.71
C GLN A 53 -8.99 27.79 17.56
N ASP A 54 -8.85 28.97 18.16
CA ASP A 54 -7.71 29.30 19.03
C ASP A 54 -7.70 28.43 20.30
N SER A 55 -8.86 28.12 20.87
CA SER A 55 -8.99 27.21 22.01
C SER A 55 -8.57 25.78 21.66
N VAL A 56 -8.98 25.27 20.48
CA VAL A 56 -8.56 23.95 20.01
C VAL A 56 -7.05 23.89 19.77
N GLN A 57 -6.42 24.96 19.29
CA GLN A 57 -4.96 25.01 19.17
C GLN A 57 -4.26 24.97 20.54
N ARG A 58 -4.82 25.63 21.55
CA ARG A 58 -4.31 25.53 22.94
C ARG A 58 -4.49 24.12 23.50
N LEU A 59 -5.60 23.45 23.23
CA LEU A 59 -5.81 22.03 23.58
C LEU A 59 -4.73 21.14 22.96
N ALA A 60 -4.46 21.30 21.66
CA ALA A 60 -3.43 20.54 20.96
C ALA A 60 -2.04 20.77 21.58
N ALA A 61 -1.72 22.02 21.96
CA ALA A 61 -0.44 22.38 22.56
C ALA A 61 -0.19 21.73 23.93
N LEU A 62 -1.24 21.28 24.64
CA LEU A 62 -1.11 20.54 25.90
C LEU A 62 -0.71 19.07 25.68
N GLY A 63 -0.81 18.54 24.46
CA GLY A 63 -0.23 17.25 24.08
C GLY A 63 -0.96 16.00 24.61
N PHE A 64 -2.19 16.13 25.12
CA PHE A 64 -3.00 15.01 25.62
C PHE A 64 -3.80 14.26 24.54
N ALA A 65 -4.08 14.93 23.43
CA ALA A 65 -4.80 14.40 22.28
C ALA A 65 -4.47 15.22 21.04
N GLU A 66 -4.79 14.70 19.86
CA GLU A 66 -4.77 15.45 18.60
C GLU A 66 -6.22 15.82 18.23
N PRO A 67 -6.67 17.05 18.52
CA PRO A 67 -8.04 17.46 18.23
C PRO A 67 -8.23 17.77 16.74
N ASP A 68 -9.25 17.18 16.12
CA ASP A 68 -9.76 17.52 14.79
C ASP A 68 -11.00 18.42 14.94
N LEU A 69 -10.87 19.71 14.57
CA LEU A 69 -11.96 20.68 14.59
C LEU A 69 -12.59 20.78 13.20
N ARG A 70 -13.91 20.59 13.13
CA ARG A 70 -14.73 20.87 11.94
C ARG A 70 -15.79 21.90 12.28
N ILE A 71 -15.97 22.89 11.40
CA ILE A 71 -17.03 23.89 11.49
C ILE A 71 -17.85 23.84 10.21
N GLU A 72 -19.10 23.38 10.32
CA GLU A 72 -20.02 23.20 9.20
C GLU A 72 -21.44 23.62 9.60
N GLY A 73 -22.11 24.42 8.77
CA GLY A 73 -23.52 24.78 8.99
C GLY A 73 -23.79 25.50 10.33
N GLY A 74 -22.84 26.29 10.83
CA GLY A 74 -22.98 27.00 12.11
C GLY A 74 -22.76 26.12 13.36
N ARG A 75 -22.31 24.88 13.18
CA ARG A 75 -21.95 23.95 14.25
C ARG A 75 -20.46 23.65 14.22
N PHE A 76 -19.87 23.41 15.38
CA PHE A 76 -18.53 22.85 15.48
C PHE A 76 -18.60 21.42 15.98
N SER A 77 -17.58 20.65 15.65
CA SER A 77 -17.31 19.31 16.13
C SER A 77 -15.83 19.20 16.42
N VAL A 78 -15.45 18.92 17.66
CA VAL A 78 -14.08 18.59 18.06
C VAL A 78 -14.02 17.09 18.36
N LEU A 79 -13.29 16.36 17.52
CA LEU A 79 -12.99 14.96 17.74
C LEU A 79 -11.59 14.84 18.35
N LEU A 80 -11.46 14.24 19.53
CA LEU A 80 -10.16 13.94 20.11
C LEU A 80 -9.66 12.60 19.58
N SER A 81 -8.58 12.63 18.80
CA SER A 81 -7.91 11.40 18.38
C SER A 81 -7.19 10.79 19.59
N GLU A 82 -7.40 9.49 19.77
CA GLU A 82 -6.84 8.74 20.89
C GLU A 82 -5.31 8.76 20.86
N ALA A 83 -4.69 9.41 21.84
CA ALA A 83 -3.25 9.42 22.05
C ALA A 83 -2.93 8.90 23.46
N THR A 84 -2.43 7.67 23.56
CA THR A 84 -2.04 7.10 24.86
C THR A 84 -0.72 7.67 25.33
N LEU A 85 -0.74 8.34 26.49
CA LEU A 85 0.45 8.86 27.15
C LEU A 85 0.88 7.96 28.30
N GLY A 86 2.19 7.70 28.41
CA GLY A 86 2.77 7.06 29.59
C GLY A 86 2.48 7.86 30.86
N GLY A 87 2.34 7.18 32.00
CA GLY A 87 1.80 7.75 33.23
C GLY A 87 2.57 8.97 33.75
N GLU A 88 3.90 9.01 33.59
CA GLU A 88 4.72 10.17 33.97
C GLU A 88 4.45 11.39 33.08
N ARG A 89 4.29 11.19 31.77
CA ARG A 89 3.92 12.26 30.84
C ARG A 89 2.49 12.72 31.08
N PHE A 90 1.57 11.79 31.31
CA PHE A 90 0.17 12.11 31.58
C PHE A 90 0.03 12.92 32.88
N ALA A 91 0.66 12.47 33.98
CA ALA A 91 0.64 13.18 35.26
C ALA A 91 1.37 14.54 35.20
N GLY A 92 2.53 14.60 34.53
CA GLY A 92 3.31 15.84 34.39
C GLY A 92 2.68 16.86 33.43
N GLY A 93 1.80 16.43 32.54
CA GLY A 93 1.16 17.27 31.51
C GLY A 93 0.08 18.21 32.02
N LYS A 94 -0.35 18.10 33.29
CA LYS A 94 -1.46 18.87 33.89
C LYS A 94 -2.81 18.61 33.21
N PRO A 95 -3.40 17.40 33.37
CA PRO A 95 -4.71 17.07 32.78
C PRO A 95 -5.83 18.04 33.19
N GLU A 96 -5.71 18.68 34.35
CA GLU A 96 -6.60 19.75 34.81
C GLU A 96 -6.58 20.98 33.90
N ALA A 97 -5.42 21.33 33.31
CA ALA A 97 -5.32 22.43 32.36
C ALA A 97 -6.00 22.06 31.03
N PHE A 98 -5.92 20.80 30.63
CA PHE A 98 -6.64 20.28 29.45
C PHE A 98 -8.15 20.36 29.64
N VAL A 99 -8.65 19.95 30.81
CA VAL A 99 -10.08 20.07 31.14
C VAL A 99 -10.52 21.54 31.22
N ALA A 100 -9.71 22.41 31.82
CA ALA A 100 -10.02 23.85 31.90
C ALA A 100 -10.09 24.51 30.52
N GLU A 101 -9.26 24.11 29.57
CA GLU A 101 -9.34 24.61 28.20
C GLU A 101 -10.57 24.05 27.46
N LEU A 102 -10.98 22.80 27.74
CA LEU A 102 -12.27 22.28 27.25
C LEU A 102 -13.45 23.08 27.83
N GLU A 103 -13.40 23.51 29.09
CA GLU A 103 -14.39 24.41 29.68
C GLU A 103 -14.37 25.80 29.02
N THR A 104 -13.18 26.33 28.71
CA THR A 104 -13.01 27.60 27.99
C THR A 104 -13.68 27.56 26.62
N LEU A 105 -13.62 26.41 25.93
CA LEU A 105 -14.34 26.22 24.67
C LEU A 105 -15.85 26.38 24.85
N LEU A 106 -16.41 25.89 25.96
CA LEU A 106 -17.85 26.00 26.26
C LEU A 106 -18.29 27.44 26.55
N ASP A 107 -17.40 28.30 27.03
CA ASP A 107 -17.71 29.70 27.32
C ASP A 107 -17.98 30.52 26.04
N PHE A 108 -17.52 30.04 24.88
CA PHE A 108 -17.77 30.67 23.58
C PHE A 108 -19.10 30.28 22.94
N LEU A 109 -19.91 29.46 23.63
CA LEU A 109 -21.16 28.96 23.08
C LEU A 109 -22.29 29.97 23.27
N PRO A 110 -23.18 30.12 22.27
CA PRO A 110 -24.33 30.98 22.44
C PRO A 110 -25.22 30.52 23.62
N PRO A 111 -25.72 31.45 24.46
CA PRO A 111 -26.56 31.11 25.60
C PRO A 111 -27.78 30.26 25.19
N GLY A 112 -28.07 29.22 25.97
CA GLY A 112 -29.23 28.34 25.76
C GLY A 112 -29.06 27.28 24.67
N GLN A 113 -27.90 27.21 24.00
CA GLN A 113 -27.61 26.14 23.04
C GLN A 113 -27.18 24.86 23.74
N SER A 114 -27.62 23.72 23.18
CA SER A 114 -27.21 22.40 23.65
C SER A 114 -25.81 22.04 23.14
N VAL A 115 -25.05 21.36 24.00
CA VAL A 115 -23.75 20.77 23.67
C VAL A 115 -23.85 19.28 23.92
N GLU A 116 -23.38 18.51 22.96
CA GLU A 116 -23.29 17.07 23.08
C GLU A 116 -21.84 16.68 23.34
N SER A 117 -21.63 15.77 24.29
CA SER A 117 -20.30 15.28 24.62
C SER A 117 -20.30 13.78 24.81
N THR A 118 -19.37 13.12 24.13
CA THR A 118 -18.95 11.74 24.40
C THR A 118 -17.52 11.69 24.94
N LEU A 119 -17.00 12.85 25.39
CA LEU A 119 -15.64 12.97 25.89
C LEU A 119 -15.43 12.05 27.09
N ARG A 120 -14.33 11.33 27.04
CA ARG A 120 -13.88 10.42 28.09
C ARG A 120 -12.40 10.59 28.32
N CYS A 121 -12.00 10.43 29.57
CA CYS A 121 -10.62 10.18 29.96
C CYS A 121 -10.54 8.81 30.62
N THR A 122 -9.58 7.99 30.21
CA THR A 122 -9.29 6.72 30.90
C THR A 122 -7.88 6.78 31.45
N THR A 123 -7.74 6.59 32.76
CA THR A 123 -6.45 6.45 33.44
C THR A 123 -6.28 5.03 33.94
N VAL A 124 -5.17 4.40 33.58
CA VAL A 124 -4.86 3.01 33.93
C VAL A 124 -3.77 2.98 34.98
N TYR A 125 -4.11 2.43 36.14
CA TYR A 125 -3.20 2.24 37.27
C TYR A 125 -2.72 0.77 37.31
N GLU A 126 -2.00 0.40 38.37
CA GLU A 126 -1.48 -0.95 38.54
C GLU A 126 -2.58 -1.98 38.80
N THR A 127 -3.59 -1.63 39.59
CA THR A 127 -4.64 -2.58 40.03
C THR A 127 -6.00 -2.36 39.36
N ALA A 128 -6.26 -1.17 38.80
CA ALA A 128 -7.55 -0.81 38.23
C ALA A 128 -7.44 0.30 37.17
N ALA A 129 -8.53 0.52 36.44
CA ALA A 129 -8.71 1.65 35.53
C ALA A 129 -9.80 2.59 36.07
N THR A 130 -9.60 3.89 35.90
CA THR A 130 -10.62 4.91 36.17
C THR A 130 -11.07 5.52 34.85
N GLU A 131 -12.36 5.40 34.57
CA GLU A 131 -13.00 6.00 33.41
C GLU A 131 -13.78 7.24 33.87
N THR A 132 -13.47 8.39 33.30
CA THR A 132 -14.14 9.67 33.57
C THR A 132 -14.88 10.11 32.33
N LEU A 133 -16.20 10.20 32.39
CA LEU A 133 -17.03 10.78 31.35
C LEU A 133 -17.24 12.27 31.65
N PHE A 134 -17.13 13.12 30.63
CA PHE A 134 -17.37 14.55 30.77
C PHE A 134 -18.72 14.90 30.16
N GLY A 135 -19.76 14.93 31.00
CA GLY A 135 -21.09 15.37 30.59
C GLY A 135 -21.21 16.90 30.59
N ILE A 136 -22.26 17.43 29.95
CA ILE A 136 -22.58 18.86 30.00
C ILE A 136 -23.80 19.07 30.89
N ALA A 137 -23.67 19.88 31.93
CA ALA A 137 -24.81 20.28 32.76
C ALA A 137 -24.69 21.74 33.20
N GLY A 138 -25.72 22.53 32.90
CA GLY A 138 -25.72 23.97 33.19
C GLY A 138 -24.63 24.75 32.44
N GLY A 139 -24.32 24.34 31.20
CA GLY A 139 -23.28 24.96 30.38
C GLY A 139 -21.85 24.66 30.80
N ARG A 140 -21.63 23.73 31.75
CA ARG A 140 -20.31 23.37 32.25
C ARG A 140 -20.01 21.89 32.07
N LEU A 141 -18.73 21.55 31.97
CA LEU A 141 -18.30 20.16 32.02
C LEU A 141 -18.51 19.62 33.43
N ARG A 142 -19.12 18.44 33.51
CA ARG A 142 -19.32 17.67 34.73
C ARG A 142 -18.61 16.34 34.58
N PRO A 143 -17.44 16.16 35.21
CA PRO A 143 -16.77 14.87 35.22
C PRO A 143 -17.53 13.89 36.11
N VAL A 144 -17.80 12.70 35.59
CA VAL A 144 -18.35 11.57 36.34
C VAL A 144 -17.40 10.40 36.18
N SER A 145 -16.78 9.97 37.28
CA SER A 145 -15.75 8.94 37.28
C SER A 145 -16.27 7.63 37.85
N ARG A 146 -15.84 6.53 37.24
CA ARG A 146 -16.03 5.17 37.74
C ARG A 146 -14.72 4.41 37.70
N THR A 147 -14.40 3.74 38.79
CA THR A 147 -13.27 2.81 38.87
C THR A 147 -13.73 1.40 38.54
N ARG A 148 -12.93 0.65 37.79
CA ARG A 148 -13.21 -0.76 37.44
C ARG A 148 -11.91 -1.59 37.44
N PRO A 149 -12.02 -2.93 37.58
CA PRO A 149 -10.88 -3.81 37.35
C PRO A 149 -10.30 -3.65 35.93
N LEU A 150 -9.01 -3.95 35.79
CA LEU A 150 -8.33 -3.97 34.50
C LEU A 150 -8.94 -5.03 33.57
N ARG A 151 -9.05 -4.67 32.29
CA ARG A 151 -9.50 -5.55 31.20
C ARG A 151 -8.35 -5.78 30.23
N GLU A 152 -8.45 -6.85 29.44
CA GLU A 152 -7.48 -7.15 28.37
C GLU A 152 -7.31 -5.97 27.40
N ALA A 153 -8.39 -5.27 27.06
CA ALA A 153 -8.37 -4.09 26.21
C ALA A 153 -7.49 -2.95 26.74
N ASP A 154 -7.38 -2.81 28.08
CA ASP A 154 -6.51 -1.79 28.67
C ASP A 154 -5.04 -2.15 28.38
N HIS A 155 -4.66 -3.43 28.57
CA HIS A 155 -3.31 -3.91 28.31
C HIS A 155 -2.87 -3.76 26.84
N LEU A 156 -3.79 -3.89 25.88
CA LEU A 156 -3.51 -3.68 24.46
C LEU A 156 -3.18 -2.21 24.14
N ARG A 157 -3.68 -1.27 24.96
CA ARG A 157 -3.47 0.17 24.81
C ARG A 157 -2.22 0.69 25.51
N ALA A 158 -1.51 -0.15 26.27
CA ALA A 158 -0.29 0.26 26.94
C ALA A 158 0.72 0.83 25.92
N PRO A 159 1.36 1.99 26.18
CA PRO A 159 2.25 2.67 25.23
C PRO A 159 3.55 1.89 24.90
N SER A 160 3.67 0.63 25.30
CA SER A 160 4.85 -0.24 25.15
C SER A 160 4.54 -1.58 24.48
N ARG A 161 3.92 -1.54 23.29
CA ARG A 161 4.04 -2.59 22.25
C ARG A 161 4.34 -2.05 20.84
N GLY A 162 4.35 -0.73 20.62
CA GLY A 162 4.57 -0.11 19.30
C GLY A 162 5.98 0.43 19.04
N GLN A 163 6.82 0.59 20.05
CA GLN A 163 8.22 0.96 19.86
C GLN A 163 9.04 -0.32 19.70
N ILE A 164 9.33 -0.70 18.45
CA ILE A 164 10.39 -1.67 18.18
C ILE A 164 11.70 -0.97 18.58
N PRO A 165 12.40 -1.38 19.67
CA PRO A 165 13.58 -0.68 20.19
C PRO A 165 14.81 -0.78 19.27
N LEU A 166 14.69 -1.33 18.05
CA LEU A 166 15.84 -1.56 17.20
C LEU A 166 16.49 -0.27 16.67
N LEU A 167 15.73 0.82 16.51
CA LEU A 167 16.22 1.99 15.75
C LEU A 167 16.71 3.14 16.63
N GLU A 168 16.20 3.32 17.85
CA GLU A 168 16.60 4.44 18.71
C GLU A 168 17.96 4.24 19.43
N GLY A 169 18.48 3.02 19.46
CA GLY A 169 19.78 2.69 20.07
C GLY A 169 20.92 2.40 19.09
N MET A 170 20.66 2.28 17.79
CA MET A 170 21.70 1.97 16.81
C MET A 170 22.44 3.24 16.41
N GLY A 171 23.72 3.35 16.82
CA GLY A 171 24.62 4.38 16.31
C GLY A 171 24.71 4.37 14.78
N ARG A 172 25.23 5.45 14.19
CA ARG A 172 25.33 5.63 12.71
C ARG A 172 26.02 4.46 12.00
N GLY A 173 27.02 3.83 12.63
CA GLY A 173 27.77 2.71 12.06
C GLY A 173 26.90 1.47 11.79
N PRO A 174 26.25 0.89 12.81
CA PRO A 174 25.32 -0.22 12.62
C PRO A 174 24.18 0.06 11.62
N MET A 175 23.65 1.29 11.60
CA MET A 175 22.61 1.67 10.65
C MET A 175 23.09 1.61 9.19
N LEU A 176 24.31 2.09 8.92
CA LEU A 176 24.94 1.94 7.59
C LEU A 176 25.18 0.48 7.23
N GLY A 177 25.53 -0.37 8.21
CA GLY A 177 25.69 -1.81 8.02
C GLY A 177 24.37 -2.48 7.58
N VAL A 178 23.26 -2.19 8.27
CA VAL A 178 21.94 -2.70 7.90
C VAL A 178 21.50 -2.19 6.53
N LEU A 179 21.70 -0.90 6.25
CA LEU A 179 21.40 -0.34 4.93
C LEU A 179 22.20 -1.04 3.83
N PHE A 180 23.50 -1.27 4.05
CA PHE A 180 24.35 -1.99 3.12
C PHE A 180 23.86 -3.43 2.89
N LEU A 181 23.49 -4.15 3.95
CA LEU A 181 22.95 -5.51 3.84
C LEU A 181 21.62 -5.54 3.08
N LEU A 182 20.74 -4.56 3.31
CA LEU A 182 19.49 -4.41 2.57
C LEU A 182 19.74 -4.12 1.09
N LEU A 183 20.69 -3.23 0.78
CA LEU A 183 21.11 -2.95 -0.60
C LEU A 183 21.73 -4.19 -1.26
N LEU A 184 22.52 -4.97 -0.54
CA LEU A 184 23.11 -6.22 -1.03
C LEU A 184 22.02 -7.27 -1.30
N ALA A 185 21.09 -7.45 -0.37
CA ALA A 185 19.96 -8.37 -0.53
C ALA A 185 19.08 -7.96 -1.71
N PHE A 186 18.81 -6.65 -1.87
CA PHE A 186 18.07 -6.12 -3.01
C PHE A 186 18.84 -6.33 -4.32
N GLY A 187 20.14 -6.06 -4.34
CA GLY A 187 21.01 -6.28 -5.50
C GLY A 187 21.05 -7.75 -5.93
N LEU A 188 21.19 -8.68 -4.98
CA LEU A 188 21.14 -10.12 -5.23
C LEU A 188 19.76 -10.56 -5.72
N GLY A 189 18.69 -10.06 -5.11
CA GLY A 189 17.31 -10.34 -5.56
C GLY A 189 17.04 -9.82 -6.98
N ALA A 190 17.51 -8.61 -7.30
CA ALA A 190 17.41 -8.01 -8.63
C ALA A 190 18.26 -8.78 -9.66
N TRP A 191 19.41 -9.32 -9.27
CA TRP A 191 20.23 -10.19 -10.11
C TRP A 191 19.52 -11.52 -10.39
N GLN A 192 19.06 -12.23 -9.35
CA GLN A 192 18.42 -13.55 -9.49
C GLN A 192 17.12 -13.51 -10.30
N SER A 193 16.36 -12.42 -10.19
CA SER A 193 15.12 -12.23 -10.96
C SER A 193 15.34 -11.85 -12.43
N GLY A 194 16.59 -11.56 -12.82
CA GLY A 194 16.94 -11.15 -14.19
C GLY A 194 16.59 -9.70 -14.51
N TYR A 195 16.31 -8.85 -13.51
CA TYR A 195 16.09 -7.42 -13.74
C TYR A 195 17.35 -6.72 -14.25
N VAL A 196 18.53 -7.15 -13.79
CA VAL A 196 19.81 -6.64 -14.28
C VAL A 196 19.98 -6.93 -15.77
N ASP A 197 19.62 -8.14 -16.21
CA ASP A 197 19.65 -8.51 -17.63
C ASP A 197 18.74 -7.61 -18.47
N GLN A 198 17.58 -7.27 -17.92
CA GLN A 198 16.56 -6.46 -18.57
C GLN A 198 17.03 -5.02 -18.72
N LEU A 199 17.59 -4.41 -17.67
CA LEU A 199 18.10 -3.04 -17.69
C LEU A 199 19.32 -2.89 -18.60
N LEU A 200 20.21 -3.90 -18.62
CA LEU A 200 21.44 -3.89 -19.41
C LEU A 200 21.26 -4.47 -20.83
N ALA A 201 20.05 -4.83 -21.22
CA ALA A 201 19.76 -5.25 -22.60
C ALA A 201 20.18 -4.15 -23.59
N PRO A 202 20.63 -4.47 -24.81
CA PRO A 202 21.01 -3.45 -25.80
C PRO A 202 19.88 -2.47 -26.17
N GLY A 203 20.23 -1.26 -26.60
CA GLY A 203 19.28 -0.33 -27.22
C GLY A 203 18.85 -0.83 -28.60
N ILE A 204 17.70 -0.36 -29.11
CA ILE A 204 17.14 -0.80 -30.39
C ILE A 204 18.07 -0.51 -31.55
N GLU A 205 18.78 0.63 -31.48
CA GLU A 205 19.77 1.05 -32.49
C GLU A 205 20.89 0.02 -32.73
N ARG A 206 21.10 -0.90 -31.78
CA ARG A 206 22.12 -1.95 -31.84
C ARG A 206 21.56 -3.32 -32.21
N LEU A 207 20.26 -3.42 -32.45
CA LEU A 207 19.58 -4.66 -32.80
C LEU A 207 19.35 -4.72 -34.30
N SER A 208 19.76 -5.81 -34.92
CA SER A 208 19.27 -6.14 -36.26
C SER A 208 17.84 -6.69 -36.16
N THR A 209 17.00 -6.31 -37.12
CA THR A 209 15.66 -6.89 -37.26
C THR A 209 15.65 -7.73 -38.54
N GLU A 210 15.43 -9.04 -38.39
CA GLU A 210 15.44 -9.99 -39.50
C GLU A 210 14.05 -10.59 -39.69
N LEU A 211 13.42 -10.29 -40.83
CA LEU A 211 12.13 -10.86 -41.21
C LEU A 211 12.27 -12.19 -41.95
N ASP A 212 13.42 -12.46 -42.57
CA ASP A 212 13.73 -13.68 -43.31
C ASP A 212 12.61 -14.04 -44.32
N ASP A 213 12.04 -15.24 -44.24
CA ASP A 213 10.95 -15.71 -45.11
C ASP A 213 9.67 -14.85 -45.04
N PHE A 214 9.54 -13.97 -44.03
CA PHE A 214 8.41 -13.05 -43.86
C PHE A 214 8.64 -11.66 -44.50
N GLU A 215 9.76 -11.44 -45.18
CA GLU A 215 10.08 -10.16 -45.82
C GLU A 215 8.98 -9.73 -46.80
N GLY A 216 8.49 -8.50 -46.61
CA GLY A 216 7.38 -7.92 -47.37
C GLY A 216 6.00 -8.44 -46.98
N LEU A 217 5.88 -9.60 -46.34
CA LEU A 217 4.62 -10.13 -45.81
C LEU A 217 4.24 -9.41 -44.52
N LEU A 218 5.20 -9.23 -43.60
CA LEU A 218 4.97 -8.58 -42.31
C LEU A 218 5.88 -7.37 -42.16
N ARG A 219 5.40 -6.38 -41.41
CA ARG A 219 6.22 -5.28 -40.89
C ARG A 219 6.37 -5.45 -39.38
N LEU A 220 7.60 -5.31 -38.91
CA LEU A 220 7.99 -5.43 -37.51
C LEU A 220 8.49 -4.08 -37.02
N ASP A 221 7.74 -3.45 -36.12
CA ASP A 221 8.18 -2.24 -35.43
C ASP A 221 8.55 -2.62 -33.98
N VAL A 222 9.72 -2.18 -33.52
CA VAL A 222 10.26 -2.52 -32.20
C VAL A 222 10.49 -1.24 -31.41
N GLU A 223 9.96 -1.21 -30.19
CA GLU A 223 10.21 -0.18 -29.18
C GLU A 223 10.81 -0.82 -27.92
N LYS A 224 11.57 -0.06 -27.14
CA LYS A 224 12.17 -0.51 -25.89
C LYS A 224 11.74 0.42 -24.76
N SER A 225 11.21 -0.16 -23.68
CA SER A 225 10.82 0.57 -22.49
C SER A 225 11.13 -0.25 -21.25
N TRP A 226 11.93 0.30 -20.33
CA TRP A 226 12.34 -0.37 -19.09
C TRP A 226 12.88 -1.79 -19.32
N GLY A 227 13.67 -1.96 -20.38
CA GLY A 227 14.28 -3.23 -20.76
C GLY A 227 13.31 -4.28 -21.34
N ILE A 228 12.05 -3.93 -21.58
CA ILE A 228 11.11 -4.75 -22.35
C ILE A 228 11.12 -4.27 -23.80
N TYR A 229 11.26 -5.21 -24.73
CA TYR A 229 11.02 -4.97 -26.15
C TYR A 229 9.52 -5.10 -26.42
N LYS A 230 8.88 -3.98 -26.75
CA LYS A 230 7.50 -3.91 -27.22
C LYS A 230 7.53 -4.06 -28.73
N ILE A 231 6.96 -5.14 -29.23
CA ILE A 231 7.02 -5.48 -30.65
C ILE A 231 5.61 -5.39 -31.22
N GLN A 232 5.49 -4.70 -32.35
CA GLN A 232 4.27 -4.52 -33.09
C GLN A 232 4.41 -5.17 -34.46
N LEU A 233 3.50 -6.10 -34.78
CA LEU A 233 3.39 -6.71 -36.09
C LEU A 233 2.22 -6.11 -36.85
N ARG A 234 2.47 -5.74 -38.10
CA ARG A 234 1.48 -5.19 -39.04
C ARG A 234 1.57 -5.91 -40.39
N ARG A 235 0.53 -5.75 -41.21
CA ARG A 235 0.57 -6.18 -42.61
C ARG A 235 1.71 -5.47 -43.35
N GLY A 236 2.54 -6.23 -44.04
CA GLY A 236 3.53 -5.71 -44.98
C GLY A 236 2.89 -5.40 -46.34
N ALA A 237 3.67 -4.81 -47.25
CA ALA A 237 3.18 -4.41 -48.58
C ALA A 237 2.73 -5.58 -49.47
N ARG A 238 3.17 -6.80 -49.17
CA ARG A 238 2.84 -8.03 -49.91
C ARG A 238 1.95 -8.98 -49.08
N TYR A 239 1.31 -8.49 -48.03
CA TYR A 239 0.40 -9.30 -47.23
C TYR A 239 -0.82 -9.72 -48.09
N PRO A 240 -1.13 -11.02 -48.23
CA PRO A 240 -2.24 -11.46 -49.08
C PRO A 240 -3.59 -11.10 -48.46
N ALA A 241 -4.43 -10.37 -49.20
CA ALA A 241 -5.79 -10.04 -48.79
C ALA A 241 -6.83 -11.04 -49.32
N LYS A 242 -6.49 -11.79 -50.38
CA LYS A 242 -7.37 -12.74 -51.06
C LYS A 242 -6.67 -14.06 -51.30
N SER A 243 -7.44 -15.16 -51.33
CA SER A 243 -6.92 -16.51 -51.59
C SER A 243 -6.15 -16.61 -52.91
N SER A 244 -6.57 -15.90 -53.96
CA SER A 244 -5.87 -15.87 -55.25
C SER A 244 -4.46 -15.26 -55.17
N GLU A 245 -4.24 -14.32 -54.24
CA GLU A 245 -2.92 -13.72 -54.02
C GLU A 245 -1.98 -14.68 -53.30
N VAL A 246 -2.52 -15.57 -52.46
CA VAL A 246 -1.76 -16.62 -51.77
C VAL A 246 -1.14 -17.57 -52.78
N GLU A 247 -1.92 -18.05 -53.76
CA GLU A 247 -1.41 -18.95 -54.82
C GLU A 247 -0.32 -18.26 -55.66
N ALA A 248 -0.52 -16.99 -56.02
CA ALA A 248 0.46 -16.21 -56.76
C ALA A 248 1.75 -15.98 -55.97
N LEU A 249 1.68 -15.79 -54.65
CA LEU A 249 2.84 -15.69 -53.77
C LEU A 249 3.55 -17.04 -53.62
N LEU A 250 2.81 -18.14 -53.46
CA LEU A 250 3.36 -19.48 -53.35
C LEU A 250 4.12 -19.89 -54.62
N ALA A 251 3.56 -19.60 -55.80
CA ALA A 251 4.18 -19.90 -57.09
C ALA A 251 5.53 -19.17 -57.31
N LYS A 252 5.74 -18.02 -56.64
CA LYS A 252 6.96 -17.21 -56.73
C LYS A 252 8.06 -17.62 -55.74
N ARG A 253 7.78 -18.54 -54.80
CA ARG A 253 8.74 -18.92 -53.76
C ARG A 253 9.31 -20.31 -54.04
N GLU A 254 10.63 -20.39 -54.15
CA GLU A 254 11.34 -21.65 -54.41
C GLU A 254 11.58 -22.48 -53.13
N SER A 255 11.78 -21.81 -51.98
CA SER A 255 12.08 -22.52 -50.74
C SER A 255 10.83 -23.00 -50.01
N THR A 256 10.89 -24.22 -49.46
CA THR A 256 9.79 -24.79 -48.66
C THR A 256 9.49 -23.94 -47.42
N LYS A 257 10.50 -23.27 -46.85
CA LYS A 257 10.32 -22.38 -45.70
C LYS A 257 9.57 -21.10 -46.07
N ALA A 258 9.91 -20.48 -47.20
CA ALA A 258 9.20 -19.31 -47.70
C ALA A 258 7.74 -19.65 -48.06
N GLN A 259 7.50 -20.81 -48.65
CA GLN A 259 6.14 -21.29 -48.91
C GLN A 259 5.37 -21.52 -47.59
N ALA A 260 6.00 -22.10 -46.57
CA ALA A 260 5.40 -22.28 -45.26
C ALA A 260 5.07 -20.95 -44.58
N ALA A 261 5.94 -19.94 -44.70
CA ALA A 261 5.68 -18.59 -44.19
C ALA A 261 4.45 -17.96 -44.85
N VAL A 262 4.32 -18.06 -46.19
CA VAL A 262 3.14 -17.57 -46.91
C VAL A 262 1.86 -18.26 -46.42
N ARG A 263 1.87 -19.58 -46.28
CA ARG A 263 0.70 -20.34 -45.76
C ARG A 263 0.33 -19.90 -44.35
N LEU A 264 1.31 -19.79 -43.47
CA LEU A 264 1.11 -19.37 -42.08
C LEU A 264 0.47 -17.97 -42.01
N VAL A 265 0.97 -17.03 -42.81
CA VAL A 265 0.38 -15.68 -42.89
C VAL A 265 -1.05 -15.73 -43.43
N ALA A 266 -1.30 -16.46 -44.52
CA ALA A 266 -2.62 -16.60 -45.14
C ALA A 266 -3.66 -17.24 -44.19
N ASP A 267 -3.23 -18.22 -43.40
CA ASP A 267 -4.09 -18.93 -42.43
C ASP A 267 -4.27 -18.17 -41.11
N GLY A 268 -3.52 -17.07 -40.91
CA GLY A 268 -3.53 -16.30 -39.67
C GLY A 268 -2.95 -17.09 -38.48
N ALA A 269 -2.07 -18.05 -38.78
CA ALA A 269 -1.49 -18.94 -37.79
C ALA A 269 -0.43 -18.24 -36.91
N ARG A 270 0.19 -19.00 -36.00
CA ARG A 270 1.15 -18.47 -35.02
C ARG A 270 2.54 -18.31 -35.62
N VAL A 271 3.09 -17.10 -35.57
CA VAL A 271 4.52 -16.85 -35.80
C VAL A 271 5.27 -16.75 -34.49
N TRP A 272 6.58 -16.99 -34.51
CA TRP A 272 7.44 -16.81 -33.35
C TRP A 272 8.32 -15.58 -33.52
N VAL A 273 8.34 -14.72 -32.52
CA VAL A 273 9.31 -13.63 -32.41
C VAL A 273 10.40 -14.05 -31.45
N GLN A 274 11.63 -14.14 -31.96
CA GLN A 274 12.80 -14.64 -31.25
C GLN A 274 13.78 -13.51 -30.95
N LEU A 275 14.34 -13.49 -29.74
CA LEU A 275 15.54 -12.74 -29.40
C LEU A 275 16.74 -13.68 -29.54
N ARG A 276 17.70 -13.35 -30.41
CA ARG A 276 18.89 -14.16 -30.64
C ARG A 276 20.15 -13.46 -30.15
N GLY A 277 21.05 -14.25 -29.59
CA GLY A 277 22.39 -13.82 -29.17
C GLY A 277 23.35 -13.73 -30.36
N SER A 278 24.55 -13.21 -30.12
CA SER A 278 25.63 -13.17 -31.13
C SER A 278 26.09 -14.56 -31.59
N ASP A 279 25.86 -15.59 -30.79
CA ASP A 279 26.16 -16.99 -31.13
C ASP A 279 25.01 -17.68 -31.89
N GLY A 280 23.98 -16.92 -32.27
CA GLY A 280 22.79 -17.42 -32.95
C GLY A 280 21.84 -18.22 -32.06
N LYS A 281 22.11 -18.38 -30.76
CA LYS A 281 21.19 -19.07 -29.84
C LYS A 281 19.97 -18.22 -29.56
N VAL A 282 18.82 -18.88 -29.43
CA VAL A 282 17.56 -18.25 -29.04
C VAL A 282 17.58 -18.02 -27.53
N LEU A 283 17.65 -16.75 -27.12
CA LEU A 283 17.66 -16.34 -25.72
C LEU A 283 16.23 -16.22 -25.15
N SER A 284 15.28 -15.87 -26.01
CA SER A 284 13.86 -15.81 -25.67
C SER A 284 13.02 -15.95 -26.94
N ALA A 285 11.82 -16.52 -26.83
CA ALA A 285 10.88 -16.61 -27.95
C ALA A 285 9.45 -16.48 -27.42
N ARG A 286 8.59 -15.81 -28.18
CA ARG A 286 7.16 -15.70 -27.89
C ARG A 286 6.35 -15.82 -29.18
N SER A 287 5.25 -16.56 -29.11
CA SER A 287 4.33 -16.69 -30.23
C SER A 287 3.42 -15.47 -30.35
N ALA A 288 3.04 -15.15 -31.58
CA ALA A 288 2.07 -14.12 -31.92
C ALA A 288 1.07 -14.72 -32.92
N GLU A 289 -0.22 -14.58 -32.65
CA GLU A 289 -1.29 -15.02 -33.54
C GLU A 289 -1.56 -13.95 -34.60
N LEU A 290 -1.54 -14.34 -35.87
CA LEU A 290 -1.72 -13.40 -36.99
C LEU A 290 -3.18 -13.22 -37.40
N ARG A 291 -4.12 -14.01 -36.87
CA ARG A 291 -5.55 -13.93 -37.19
C ARG A 291 -6.15 -12.52 -37.10
N PRO A 292 -5.84 -11.68 -36.10
CA PRO A 292 -6.34 -10.30 -36.07
C PRO A 292 -5.92 -9.49 -37.30
N LEU A 293 -4.72 -9.78 -37.84
CA LEU A 293 -4.27 -9.15 -39.08
C LEU A 293 -5.03 -9.65 -40.30
N LEU A 294 -5.79 -10.75 -40.29
CA LEU A 294 -6.64 -11.14 -41.43
C LEU A 294 -7.98 -10.40 -41.41
N GLU A 295 -8.54 -10.22 -40.22
CA GLU A 295 -9.87 -9.65 -40.00
C GLU A 295 -9.88 -8.14 -40.24
N ASP A 296 -8.81 -7.43 -39.80
CA ASP A 296 -8.71 -5.98 -39.93
C ASP A 296 -7.35 -5.57 -40.55
N PRO A 297 -7.34 -4.86 -41.70
CA PRO A 297 -6.12 -4.32 -42.30
C PRO A 297 -5.33 -3.34 -41.42
N ALA A 298 -6.00 -2.66 -40.50
CA ALA A 298 -5.40 -1.71 -39.56
C ALA A 298 -4.98 -2.36 -38.23
N ALA A 299 -5.26 -3.66 -38.03
CA ALA A 299 -4.91 -4.35 -36.80
C ALA A 299 -3.40 -4.32 -36.54
N VAL A 300 -3.04 -4.26 -35.27
CA VAL A 300 -1.66 -4.31 -34.79
C VAL A 300 -1.55 -5.42 -33.75
N VAL A 301 -0.77 -6.45 -34.05
CA VAL A 301 -0.50 -7.53 -33.08
C VAL A 301 0.64 -7.08 -32.18
N LYS A 302 0.33 -6.85 -30.91
CA LYS A 302 1.28 -6.38 -29.90
C LYS A 302 1.78 -7.54 -29.06
N LEU A 303 3.09 -7.62 -28.87
CA LEU A 303 3.72 -8.58 -27.97
C LEU A 303 4.84 -7.89 -27.18
N SER A 304 5.25 -8.54 -26.09
CA SER A 304 6.34 -8.04 -25.24
C SER A 304 7.32 -9.16 -24.93
N LEU A 305 8.60 -8.90 -25.18
CA LEU A 305 9.71 -9.78 -24.86
C LEU A 305 10.60 -9.09 -23.83
N ARG A 306 10.96 -9.82 -22.77
CA ARG A 306 11.92 -9.31 -21.78
C ARG A 306 13.30 -9.27 -22.43
N GLY A 307 13.95 -8.11 -22.37
CA GLY A 307 15.32 -7.95 -22.84
C GLY A 307 16.27 -8.85 -22.05
N ARG A 308 17.32 -9.30 -22.73
CA ARG A 308 18.41 -10.07 -22.14
C ARG A 308 19.74 -9.43 -22.53
N ILE A 309 20.74 -9.56 -21.67
CA ILE A 309 22.12 -9.22 -22.03
C ILE A 309 22.54 -10.12 -23.21
N GLY A 310 23.24 -9.54 -24.18
CA GLY A 310 23.78 -10.27 -25.32
C GLY A 310 22.83 -10.44 -26.50
N VAL A 311 21.58 -9.96 -26.44
CA VAL A 311 20.68 -9.93 -27.61
C VAL A 311 21.29 -9.08 -28.72
N ARG A 312 21.33 -9.60 -29.94
CA ARG A 312 21.83 -8.89 -31.13
C ARG A 312 20.78 -8.76 -32.22
N GLU A 313 19.84 -9.70 -32.27
CA GLU A 313 18.93 -9.85 -33.39
C GLU A 313 17.52 -10.14 -32.85
N ILE A 314 16.52 -9.50 -33.46
CA ILE A 314 15.11 -9.86 -33.30
C ILE A 314 14.66 -10.48 -34.62
N ARG A 315 14.21 -11.74 -34.57
CA ARG A 315 13.86 -12.51 -35.76
C ARG A 315 12.44 -13.04 -35.73
N LEU A 316 11.78 -13.03 -36.89
CA LEU A 316 10.57 -13.81 -37.11
C LEU A 316 10.91 -15.23 -37.57
N ALA A 317 10.27 -16.23 -36.97
CA ALA A 317 10.51 -17.62 -37.24
C ALA A 317 9.22 -18.46 -37.28
N LEU A 318 9.28 -19.56 -38.01
CA LEU A 318 8.19 -20.54 -38.11
C LEU A 318 8.01 -21.38 -36.83
N SER A 319 9.06 -21.52 -36.02
CA SER A 319 9.04 -22.31 -34.77
C SER A 319 9.79 -21.59 -33.65
N SER A 320 9.66 -22.07 -32.41
CA SER A 320 10.32 -21.46 -31.24
C SER A 320 11.84 -21.64 -31.21
N GLY A 321 12.42 -22.54 -32.02
CA GLY A 321 13.86 -22.82 -32.05
C GLY A 321 14.44 -23.48 -30.79
N THR A 322 13.66 -23.67 -29.73
CA THR A 322 14.09 -24.26 -28.44
C THR A 322 14.34 -25.78 -28.49
N GLY A 323 14.25 -26.42 -29.66
CA GLY A 323 14.32 -27.87 -29.83
C GLY A 323 15.72 -28.49 -29.94
N ALA A 324 16.81 -27.72 -30.02
CA ALA A 324 18.15 -28.28 -30.29
C ALA A 324 19.07 -28.41 -29.05
N ALA A 325 18.64 -28.02 -27.85
CA ALA A 325 19.47 -28.05 -26.62
C ALA A 325 18.89 -28.91 -25.48
N LYS A 326 18.09 -29.93 -25.80
CA LYS A 326 17.73 -31.02 -24.86
C LYS A 326 18.41 -32.33 -25.27
N GLY A 327 19.74 -32.30 -25.35
CA GLY A 327 20.57 -33.51 -25.35
C GLY A 327 21.12 -33.75 -23.95
N LYS A 328 20.82 -34.94 -23.38
CA LYS A 328 21.19 -35.45 -22.03
C LYS A 328 20.48 -34.82 -20.83
N GLY A 329 19.23 -35.24 -20.63
CA GLY A 329 18.67 -35.46 -19.30
C GLY A 329 17.95 -36.80 -19.34
N GLU A 330 18.53 -37.80 -18.68
CA GLU A 330 17.95 -39.14 -18.51
C GLU A 330 16.47 -39.04 -18.14
N ALA A 331 15.61 -39.64 -18.97
CA ALA A 331 14.26 -39.97 -18.59
C ALA A 331 14.33 -41.06 -17.51
N LYS A 332 14.33 -40.65 -16.24
CA LYS A 332 14.05 -41.56 -15.13
C LYS A 332 12.56 -41.89 -15.19
N THR A 333 12.23 -43.04 -15.78
CA THR A 333 10.89 -43.61 -15.78
C THR A 333 10.43 -43.75 -14.33
N PRO A 334 9.26 -43.23 -13.93
CA PRO A 334 8.70 -43.55 -12.63
C PRO A 334 8.26 -45.01 -12.66
N THR A 335 9.00 -45.88 -11.98
CA THR A 335 8.58 -47.25 -11.69
C THR A 335 7.32 -47.15 -10.85
N LYS A 336 6.20 -47.55 -11.47
CA LYS A 336 4.90 -47.72 -10.83
C LYS A 336 5.04 -48.87 -9.85
N GLY A 337 5.06 -48.56 -8.55
CA GLY A 337 4.90 -49.56 -7.50
C GLY A 337 3.42 -49.93 -7.43
N ASP A 338 3.09 -51.10 -7.97
CA ASP A 338 1.88 -51.83 -7.60
C ASP A 338 2.19 -52.74 -6.40
N LYS A 339 1.12 -53.02 -5.64
CA LYS A 339 1.01 -53.75 -4.37
C LYS A 339 1.81 -55.04 -4.24
#